data_AF-A0A161M1J7-F1
#
_entry.id   AF-A0A161M1J7-F1
#
_cell.length_a   1.000
_cell.length_b   1.000
_cell.length_c   1.000
_cell.angle_alpha   90.00
_cell.angle_beta   90.00
_cell.angle_gamma   90.00
#
_symmetry.space_group_name_H-M   'P 1'
#
loop_
_entity.id
_entity.type
_entity.pdbx_description
1 polymer ?
#
loop_
_entity_poly.entity_id
_entity_poly.type
_entity_poly.pdbx_seq_one_letter_code
_entity_poly.pdbx_strand_id
1 'polypeptide(L)'
;HGDSIDKVAESFKIVAHSGNLVAGIANDKLRLYGLQFHPEVELTTNGKAMLHSFLFEVSGMTGNYTLQSRELECIKYIQEAVGKSKVLLLVSGGVDSAVCAALLHKALPKEQVIALHIDNGFMRKGESAKVEQSLNKLGIDLKVINASKQFMYGTTTLP
;
A
#
# COMPACT_ATOMS: atom_id res chain seq x y z
N HIS A 1 28.55 4.77 5.99
CA HIS A 1 28.80 3.40 6.52
C HIS A 1 30.04 3.42 7.37
N GLY A 2 30.13 2.54 8.39
CA GLY A 2 31.29 2.47 9.30
C GLY A 2 32.48 1.74 8.69
N ASP A 3 32.25 0.56 8.09
CA ASP A 3 33.30 -0.23 7.44
C ASP A 3 33.48 0.15 5.95
N SER A 4 34.68 -0.09 5.43
CA SER A 4 35.06 0.15 4.03
C SER A 4 35.74 -1.05 3.40
N ILE A 5 35.60 -1.21 2.09
CA ILE A 5 36.27 -2.26 1.33
C ILE A 5 37.75 -1.94 1.21
N ASP A 6 38.60 -2.79 1.80
CA ASP A 6 40.06 -2.72 1.67
C ASP A 6 40.53 -3.43 0.38
N LYS A 7 40.16 -4.71 0.22
CA LYS A 7 40.42 -5.50 -0.99
C LYS A 7 39.12 -5.91 -1.67
N VAL A 8 38.98 -5.57 -2.95
CA VAL A 8 37.86 -6.00 -3.78
C VAL A 8 38.03 -7.47 -4.18
N ALA A 9 36.94 -8.24 -4.13
CA ALA A 9 36.95 -9.65 -4.53
C ALA A 9 37.35 -9.82 -6.00
N GLU A 10 38.08 -10.88 -6.34
CA GLU A 10 38.73 -11.06 -7.66
C GLU A 10 37.77 -11.01 -8.86
N SER A 11 36.51 -11.40 -8.66
CA SER A 11 35.50 -11.40 -9.72
C SER A 11 34.71 -10.09 -9.83
N PHE A 12 35.00 -9.12 -8.97
CA PHE A 12 34.34 -7.82 -8.94
C PHE A 12 35.26 -6.72 -9.46
N LYS A 13 34.66 -5.72 -10.11
CA LYS A 13 35.32 -4.48 -10.50
C LYS A 13 34.78 -3.33 -9.64
N ILE A 14 35.62 -2.33 -9.40
CA ILE A 14 35.19 -1.09 -8.76
C ILE A 14 34.42 -0.26 -9.79
N VAL A 15 33.27 0.29 -9.39
CA VAL A 15 32.40 1.10 -10.26
C VAL A 15 32.07 2.47 -9.67
N ALA A 16 32.41 2.73 -8.41
CA ALA A 16 32.26 4.03 -7.78
C ALA A 16 33.30 4.26 -6.67
N HIS A 17 33.71 5.51 -6.51
CA HIS A 17 34.64 5.95 -5.48
C HIS A 17 34.11 7.19 -4.75
N SER A 18 34.49 7.35 -3.49
CA SER A 18 34.37 8.58 -2.72
C SER A 18 35.72 8.88 -2.08
N GLY A 19 36.52 9.75 -2.71
CA GLY A 19 37.94 9.86 -2.38
C GLY A 19 38.64 8.51 -2.52
N ASN A 20 39.29 8.05 -1.44
CA ASN A 20 39.99 6.76 -1.41
C ASN A 20 39.07 5.57 -1.10
N LEU A 21 37.80 5.81 -0.77
CA LEU A 21 36.87 4.75 -0.42
C LEU A 21 36.24 4.15 -1.68
N VAL A 22 36.20 2.82 -1.76
CA VAL A 22 35.40 2.11 -2.76
C VAL A 22 33.93 2.25 -2.36
N ALA A 23 33.17 2.98 -3.18
CA ALA A 23 31.76 3.29 -2.92
C ALA A 23 30.80 2.38 -3.70
N GLY A 24 31.31 1.59 -4.65
CA GLY A 24 30.50 0.63 -5.39
C GLY A 24 31.34 -0.42 -6.12
N ILE A 25 30.82 -1.64 -6.17
CA ILE A 25 31.43 -2.80 -6.84
C ILE A 25 30.40 -3.50 -7.73
N ALA A 26 30.87 -4.13 -8.80
CA ALA A 26 30.01 -4.85 -9.74
C ALA A 26 30.67 -6.13 -10.25
N ASN A 27 29.85 -7.15 -10.50
CA ASN A 27 30.18 -8.33 -11.29
C ASN A 27 29.04 -8.54 -12.29
N ASP A 28 29.22 -8.06 -13.53
CA ASP A 28 28.18 -8.09 -14.56
C ASP A 28 27.86 -9.51 -15.03
N LYS A 29 28.83 -10.44 -14.98
CA LYS A 29 28.62 -11.84 -15.36
C LYS A 29 27.65 -12.52 -14.40
N LEU A 30 27.81 -12.26 -13.10
CA LEU A 30 26.94 -12.79 -12.05
C LEU A 30 25.74 -11.89 -11.74
N ARG A 31 25.66 -10.70 -12.36
CA ARG A 31 24.66 -9.66 -12.09
C ARG A 31 24.60 -9.26 -10.61
N LEU A 32 25.76 -9.20 -9.96
CA LEU A 32 25.88 -8.79 -8.56
C LEU A 32 26.44 -7.38 -8.47
N TYR A 33 25.77 -6.52 -7.69
CA TYR A 33 26.13 -5.12 -7.54
C TYR A 33 26.06 -4.74 -6.05
N GLY A 34 27.06 -4.01 -5.58
CA GLY A 34 27.15 -3.54 -4.19
C GLY A 34 27.39 -2.04 -4.15
N LEU A 35 26.70 -1.33 -3.27
CA LEU A 35 26.82 0.11 -3.07
C LEU A 35 27.10 0.40 -1.59
N GLN A 36 28.02 1.32 -1.32
CA GLN A 36 28.36 1.79 0.04
C GLN A 36 27.53 3.02 0.44
N PHE A 37 26.35 3.18 -0.14
CA PHE A 37 25.38 4.24 0.15
C PHE A 37 23.95 3.73 -0.12
N HIS A 38 22.94 4.53 0.25
CA HIS A 38 21.52 4.18 0.16
C HIS A 38 20.88 4.81 -1.09
N PRO A 39 20.65 4.07 -2.19
CA PRO A 39 19.98 4.61 -3.37
C PRO A 39 18.47 4.83 -3.17
N GLU A 40 17.88 4.31 -2.09
CA GLU A 40 16.45 4.41 -1.77
C GLU A 40 16.07 5.74 -1.10
N VAL A 41 17.02 6.47 -0.52
CA VAL A 41 16.74 7.73 0.16
C VAL A 41 16.76 8.91 -0.81
N GLU A 42 15.91 9.90 -0.55
CA GLU A 42 15.77 11.11 -1.39
C GLU A 42 17.07 11.89 -1.57
N LEU A 43 17.95 11.85 -0.56
CA LEU A 43 19.24 12.53 -0.59
C LEU A 43 20.20 12.01 -1.67
N THR A 44 20.00 10.79 -2.16
CA THR A 44 20.75 10.28 -3.31
C THR A 44 20.05 10.73 -4.59
N THR A 45 20.49 11.86 -5.16
CA THR A 45 19.84 12.54 -6.31
C THR A 45 19.46 11.60 -7.46
N ASN A 46 20.30 10.62 -7.78
CA ASN A 46 20.07 9.64 -8.86
C ASN A 46 19.69 8.24 -8.35
N GLY A 47 19.37 8.08 -7.08
CA GLY A 47 19.12 6.79 -6.44
C GLY A 47 17.96 6.03 -7.07
N LYS A 48 16.87 6.74 -7.39
CA LYS A 48 15.72 6.18 -8.13
C LYS A 48 16.11 5.64 -9.51
N ALA A 49 17.01 6.32 -10.23
CA ALA A 49 17.50 5.86 -11.53
C ALA A 49 18.35 4.59 -11.39
N MET A 50 19.19 4.52 -10.34
CA MET A 50 19.98 3.31 -10.04
C MET A 50 19.09 2.10 -9.73
N LEU A 51 18.07 2.27 -8.88
CA LEU A 51 17.10 1.23 -8.57
C LEU A 51 16.32 0.81 -9.82
N HIS A 52 15.95 1.76 -10.68
CA HIS A 52 15.30 1.47 -11.95
C HIS A 52 16.19 0.58 -12.85
N SER A 53 17.44 0.97 -13.11
CA SER A 53 18.34 0.15 -13.94
C SER A 53 18.56 -1.25 -13.33
N PHE A 54 18.66 -1.37 -12.00
CA PHE A 54 18.77 -2.68 -11.37
C PHE A 54 17.51 -3.55 -11.55
N LEU A 55 16.32 -2.98 -11.37
CA LEU A 55 15.07 -3.74 -11.52
C LEU A 55 14.81 -4.14 -12.97
N PHE A 56 15.00 -3.22 -13.92
CA PHE A 56 14.58 -3.42 -15.31
C PHE A 56 15.69 -3.96 -16.21
N GLU A 57 16.90 -3.42 -16.12
CA GLU A 57 18.01 -3.80 -17.02
C GLU A 57 18.77 -5.03 -16.49
N VAL A 58 19.04 -5.07 -15.18
CA VAL A 58 19.78 -6.19 -14.56
C VAL A 58 18.86 -7.38 -14.25
N SER A 59 17.76 -7.13 -13.56
CA SER A 59 16.84 -8.19 -13.10
C SER A 59 15.79 -8.57 -14.14
N GLY A 60 15.59 -7.76 -15.19
CA GLY A 60 14.65 -8.05 -16.27
C GLY A 60 13.17 -7.97 -15.86
N MET A 61 12.84 -7.19 -14.81
CA MET A 61 11.44 -6.98 -14.41
C MET A 61 10.67 -6.24 -15.51
N THR A 62 9.38 -6.53 -15.65
CA THR A 62 8.54 -6.00 -16.75
C THR A 62 7.73 -4.77 -16.35
N GLY A 63 7.72 -4.39 -15.07
CA GLY A 63 6.97 -3.21 -14.59
C GLY A 63 5.46 -3.41 -14.55
N ASN A 64 4.99 -4.66 -14.58
CA ASN A 64 3.57 -5.01 -14.55
C ASN A 64 2.92 -4.89 -13.15
N TYR A 65 3.67 -4.50 -12.11
CA TYR A 65 3.13 -4.23 -10.77
C TYR A 65 2.57 -2.80 -10.68
N THR A 66 1.47 -2.54 -11.39
CA THR A 66 0.78 -1.25 -11.45
C THR A 66 -0.45 -1.25 -10.56
N LEU A 67 -1.04 -0.07 -10.31
CA LEU A 67 -2.31 -0.01 -9.56
C LEU A 67 -3.43 -0.74 -10.31
N GLN A 68 -3.45 -0.66 -11.64
CA GLN A 68 -4.46 -1.28 -12.48
C GLN A 68 -4.36 -2.81 -12.44
N SER A 69 -3.16 -3.39 -12.58
CA SER A 69 -3.00 -4.85 -12.52
C SER A 69 -3.36 -5.39 -11.14
N ARG A 70 -2.93 -4.70 -10.08
CA ARG A 70 -3.27 -5.04 -8.68
C ARG A 70 -4.75 -4.94 -8.39
N GLU A 71 -5.43 -3.93 -8.93
CA GLU A 71 -6.88 -3.79 -8.78
C GLU A 71 -7.60 -4.98 -9.43
N LEU A 72 -7.22 -5.35 -10.66
CA LEU A 72 -7.81 -6.50 -11.36
C LEU A 72 -7.57 -7.82 -10.62
N GLU A 73 -6.35 -8.06 -10.15
CA GLU A 73 -6.01 -9.24 -9.35
C GLU A 73 -6.80 -9.28 -8.04
N CYS A 74 -6.94 -8.15 -7.36
CA CYS A 74 -7.67 -8.06 -6.10
C CYS A 74 -9.17 -8.29 -6.30
N ILE A 75 -9.77 -7.75 -7.37
CA ILE A 75 -11.18 -8.01 -7.74
C ILE A 75 -11.40 -9.51 -7.94
N LYS A 76 -10.51 -10.17 -8.71
CA LYS A 76 -10.59 -11.61 -8.95
C LYS A 76 -10.49 -12.40 -7.64
N TYR A 77 -9.51 -12.06 -6.80
CA TYR A 77 -9.36 -12.68 -5.49
C TYR A 77 -10.61 -12.53 -4.62
N ILE A 78 -11.21 -11.34 -4.56
CA ILE A 78 -12.44 -11.08 -3.81
C ILE A 78 -13.59 -11.95 -4.34
N GLN A 79 -13.78 -12.02 -5.66
CA GLN A 79 -14.83 -12.82 -6.28
C GLN A 79 -14.69 -14.32 -5.96
N GLU A 80 -13.47 -14.84 -6.04
CA GLU A 80 -13.16 -16.23 -5.73
C GLU A 80 -13.36 -16.56 -4.24
N ALA A 81 -12.88 -15.68 -3.35
CA ALA A 81 -12.97 -15.87 -1.91
C ALA A 81 -14.41 -15.74 -1.37
N VAL A 82 -15.19 -14.79 -1.89
CA VAL A 82 -16.55 -14.51 -1.41
C VAL A 82 -17.57 -15.43 -2.05
N GLY A 83 -17.41 -15.75 -3.34
CA GLY A 83 -18.38 -16.51 -4.11
C GLY A 83 -19.76 -15.85 -4.07
N LYS A 84 -20.75 -16.57 -3.53
CA LYS A 84 -22.15 -16.10 -3.41
C LYS A 84 -22.51 -15.56 -2.02
N SER A 85 -21.55 -15.51 -1.10
CA SER A 85 -21.78 -15.07 0.28
C SER A 85 -21.96 -13.55 0.36
N LYS A 86 -22.68 -13.08 1.39
CA LYS A 86 -22.72 -11.64 1.69
C LYS A 86 -21.51 -11.23 2.53
N VAL A 87 -21.05 -10.00 2.33
CA VAL A 87 -19.94 -9.37 3.04
C VAL A 87 -20.49 -8.18 3.82
N LEU A 88 -20.25 -8.18 5.13
CA LEU A 88 -20.51 -7.02 5.99
C LEU A 88 -19.22 -6.22 6.15
N LEU A 89 -19.27 -4.94 5.80
CA LEU A 89 -18.17 -4.00 5.98
C LEU A 89 -18.57 -2.90 6.95
N LEU A 90 -17.76 -2.72 7.99
CA LEU A 90 -17.85 -1.57 8.90
C LEU A 90 -16.98 -0.44 8.34
N VAL A 91 -17.62 0.59 7.78
CA VAL A 91 -16.97 1.78 7.25
C VAL A 91 -16.71 2.74 8.40
N SER A 92 -15.44 3.02 8.72
CA SER A 92 -15.06 3.95 9.79
C SER A 92 -15.11 5.41 9.35
N GLY A 93 -15.01 5.66 8.04
CA GLY A 93 -14.82 6.98 7.44
C GLY A 93 -13.36 7.28 7.09
N GLY A 94 -12.42 6.43 7.50
CA GLY A 94 -11.04 6.47 7.05
C GLY A 94 -10.89 6.01 5.59
N VAL A 95 -9.81 6.47 4.94
CA VAL A 95 -9.50 6.19 3.53
C VAL A 95 -9.51 4.70 3.22
N ASP A 96 -8.88 3.88 4.06
CA ASP A 96 -8.79 2.43 3.84
C ASP A 96 -10.16 1.76 3.78
N SER A 97 -11.05 2.09 4.73
CA SER A 97 -12.40 1.53 4.77
C SER A 97 -13.27 1.99 3.59
N ALA A 98 -13.07 3.23 3.12
CA ALA A 98 -13.78 3.76 1.97
C ALA A 98 -13.29 3.13 0.65
N VAL A 99 -11.98 2.95 0.48
CA VAL A 99 -11.40 2.23 -0.66
C VAL A 99 -11.83 0.77 -0.65
N CYS A 100 -11.86 0.12 0.52
CA CYS A 100 -12.37 -1.24 0.67
C CYS A 100 -13.84 -1.34 0.23
N ALA A 101 -14.70 -0.40 0.65
CA ALA A 101 -16.10 -0.35 0.23
C ALA A 101 -16.24 -0.21 -1.30
N ALA A 102 -15.46 0.69 -1.90
CA ALA A 102 -15.46 0.90 -3.35
C ALA A 102 -14.98 -0.35 -4.11
N LEU A 103 -13.94 -1.02 -3.60
CA LEU A 103 -13.39 -2.22 -4.23
C LEU A 103 -14.34 -3.41 -4.14
N LEU A 104 -14.99 -3.62 -2.99
CA LEU A 104 -16.01 -4.65 -2.82
C LEU A 104 -17.22 -4.38 -3.73
N HIS A 105 -17.65 -3.13 -3.87
CA HIS A 105 -18.73 -2.75 -4.77
C HIS A 105 -18.38 -2.97 -6.24
N LYS A 106 -17.12 -2.75 -6.63
CA LYS A 106 -16.64 -3.04 -7.98
C LYS A 106 -16.51 -4.53 -8.25
N ALA A 107 -16.19 -5.32 -7.23
CA ALA A 107 -15.95 -6.76 -7.36
C ALA A 107 -17.23 -7.61 -7.29
N LEU A 108 -18.23 -7.18 -6.52
CA LEU A 108 -19.39 -8.00 -6.15
C LEU A 108 -20.71 -7.33 -6.53
N PRO A 109 -21.78 -8.12 -6.79
CA PRO A 109 -23.16 -7.62 -6.85
C PRO A 109 -23.54 -6.77 -5.64
N LYS A 110 -24.34 -5.72 -5.88
CA LYS A 110 -24.73 -4.74 -4.86
C LYS A 110 -25.37 -5.41 -3.63
N GLU A 111 -26.14 -6.47 -3.84
CA GLU A 111 -26.89 -7.19 -2.80
C GLU A 111 -25.99 -8.05 -1.88
N GLN A 112 -24.74 -8.31 -2.31
CA GLN A 112 -23.75 -9.02 -1.51
C GLN A 112 -22.98 -8.09 -0.57
N VAL A 113 -22.95 -6.78 -0.83
CA VAL A 113 -22.17 -5.83 -0.02
C VAL A 113 -23.09 -5.09 0.95
N ILE A 114 -22.91 -5.35 2.24
CA ILE A 114 -23.62 -4.65 3.32
C ILE A 114 -22.62 -3.68 3.96
N ALA A 115 -22.75 -2.39 3.66
CA ALA A 115 -21.88 -1.36 4.24
C ALA A 115 -22.59 -0.64 5.39
N LEU A 116 -21.94 -0.58 6.55
CA LEU A 116 -22.46 0.06 7.76
C LEU A 116 -21.45 1.09 8.27
N HIS A 117 -21.90 2.32 8.54
CA HIS A 117 -21.11 3.34 9.23
C HIS A 117 -21.73 3.63 10.59
N ILE A 118 -20.95 3.47 11.67
CA ILE A 118 -21.40 3.79 13.03
C ILE A 118 -20.79 5.15 13.40
N ASP A 119 -21.63 6.17 13.44
CA ASP A 119 -21.26 7.46 14.01
C ASP A 119 -21.33 7.35 15.53
N ASN A 120 -20.16 7.27 16.16
CA ASN A 120 -20.03 7.16 17.61
C ASN A 120 -20.18 8.52 18.35
N GLY A 121 -20.41 9.62 17.64
CA GLY A 121 -20.52 10.96 18.20
C GLY A 121 -19.20 11.71 18.42
N PHE A 122 -18.05 11.09 18.11
CA PHE A 122 -16.71 11.68 18.25
C PHE A 122 -16.03 11.93 16.89
N MET A 123 -16.79 11.88 15.80
CA MET A 123 -16.32 12.19 14.45
C MET A 123 -16.05 13.69 14.26
N ARG A 124 -15.25 14.07 13.27
CA ARG A 124 -15.06 15.49 12.95
C ARG A 124 -16.35 16.10 12.41
N LYS A 125 -16.46 17.43 12.49
CA LYS A 125 -17.65 18.18 12.06
C LYS A 125 -18.04 17.82 10.60
N GLY A 126 -19.19 17.17 10.46
CA GLY A 126 -19.77 16.78 9.17
C GLY A 126 -19.06 15.63 8.46
N GLU A 127 -18.19 14.88 9.14
CA GLU A 127 -17.43 13.77 8.54
C GLU A 127 -18.32 12.61 8.10
N SER A 128 -19.20 12.11 8.97
CA SER A 128 -20.11 11.01 8.65
C SER A 128 -21.01 11.30 7.44
N ALA A 129 -21.53 12.53 7.34
CA ALA A 129 -22.33 12.96 6.19
C ALA A 129 -21.51 13.00 4.89
N LYS A 130 -20.23 13.41 4.95
CA LYS A 130 -19.33 13.40 3.78
C LYS A 130 -19.00 11.97 3.34
N VAL A 131 -18.81 11.05 4.28
CA VAL A 131 -18.55 9.63 4.00
C VAL A 131 -19.75 9.01 3.29
N GLU A 132 -20.95 9.19 3.85
CA GLU A 132 -22.21 8.75 3.23
C GLU A 132 -22.39 9.33 1.84
N GLN A 133 -22.25 10.65 1.67
CA GLN A 133 -22.40 11.29 0.37
C GLN A 133 -21.39 10.76 -0.66
N SER A 134 -20.14 10.53 -0.26
CA SER A 134 -19.09 10.05 -1.15
C SER A 134 -19.35 8.62 -1.63
N LEU A 135 -19.76 7.73 -0.73
CA LEU A 135 -20.07 6.34 -1.08
C LEU A 135 -21.38 6.22 -1.86
N ASN A 136 -22.40 7.02 -1.53
CA ASN A 136 -23.65 7.05 -2.28
C ASN A 136 -23.44 7.51 -3.74
N LYS A 137 -22.54 8.47 -3.98
CA LYS A 137 -22.15 8.89 -5.35
C LYS A 137 -21.53 7.77 -6.18
N LEU A 138 -20.95 6.76 -5.52
CA LEU A 138 -20.40 5.56 -6.16
C LEU A 138 -21.43 4.43 -6.28
N GLY A 139 -22.69 4.65 -5.89
CA GLY A 139 -23.76 3.64 -5.95
C GLY A 139 -23.81 2.67 -4.77
N ILE A 140 -22.96 2.89 -3.76
CA ILE A 140 -22.85 2.08 -2.55
C ILE A 140 -23.90 2.55 -1.55
N ASP A 141 -24.82 1.66 -1.17
CA ASP A 141 -25.83 1.94 -0.16
C ASP A 141 -25.20 1.82 1.24
N LEU A 142 -24.89 2.96 1.86
CA LEU A 142 -24.28 3.02 3.17
C LEU A 142 -25.34 3.20 4.26
N LYS A 143 -25.49 2.20 5.13
CA LYS A 143 -26.34 2.31 6.31
C LYS A 143 -25.62 3.05 7.43
N VAL A 144 -26.03 4.29 7.69
CA VAL A 144 -25.50 5.10 8.80
C VAL A 144 -26.29 4.84 10.09
N ILE A 145 -25.59 4.52 11.17
CA ILE A 145 -26.13 4.37 12.53
C ILE A 145 -25.60 5.51 13.38
N ASN A 146 -26.49 6.40 13.84
CA ASN A 146 -26.15 7.36 14.87
C ASN A 146 -26.18 6.67 16.24
N ALA A 147 -24.99 6.37 16.77
CA ALA A 147 -24.79 5.74 18.07
C ALA A 147 -24.21 6.73 19.12
N SER A 148 -24.23 8.03 18.84
CA SER A 148 -23.62 9.06 19.70
C SER A 148 -24.02 8.95 21.17
N LYS A 149 -25.31 8.75 21.47
CA LYS A 149 -25.80 8.59 22.84
C LYS A 149 -25.31 7.29 23.49
N GLN A 150 -25.29 6.20 22.74
CA GLN A 150 -24.86 4.89 23.21
C GLN A 150 -23.38 4.90 23.58
N PHE A 151 -22.55 5.58 22.80
CA PHE A 151 -21.13 5.75 23.12
C PHE A 151 -20.92 6.75 24.25
N MET A 152 -21.66 7.86 24.28
CA MET A 152 -21.54 8.89 25.33
C MET A 152 -21.91 8.36 26.73
N TYR A 153 -22.89 7.46 26.82
CA TYR A 153 -23.29 6.81 28.08
C TYR A 153 -22.79 5.36 28.20
N GLY A 154 -21.90 4.95 27.30
CA GLY A 154 -21.35 3.59 27.27
C GLY A 154 -20.44 3.33 28.47
N THR A 155 -20.52 2.13 29.02
CA THR A 155 -19.64 1.68 30.12
C THR A 155 -19.09 0.30 29.80
N THR A 156 -17.94 -0.04 30.39
CA THR A 156 -17.33 -1.37 30.28
C THR A 156 -16.77 -1.77 31.64
N THR A 157 -16.71 -3.08 31.90
CA THR A 157 -15.89 -3.60 33.01
C THR A 157 -14.43 -3.61 32.57
N LEU A 158 -13.53 -3.18 33.46
CA LEU A 158 -12.10 -3.33 33.24
C LEU A 158 -11.70 -4.77 33.61
N PRO A 159 -10.86 -5.44 32.79
CA PRO A 159 -10.34 -6.76 33.10
C PRO A 159 -9.44 -6.78 34.33
#